data_AF-A0A953XID3-F1
#
_entry.id   AF-A0A953XID3-F1
#
_cell.length_a   1.000
_cell.length_b   1.000
_cell.length_c   1.000
_cell.angle_alpha   90.00
_cell.angle_beta   90.00
_cell.angle_gamma   90.00
#
_symmetry.space_group_name_H-M   'P 1'
#
loop_
_entity.id
_entity.type
_entity.pdbx_description
1 polymer ?
#
loop_
_entity_poly.entity_id
_entity_poly.type
_entity_poly.pdbx_seq_one_letter_code
_entity_poly.pdbx_strand_id
1 'polypeptide(L)'
;DEFTLEDFLQQIKAIRKMGPMQDLLKMIPGAADLPLDQVNERGLDHVEAMILSMTPKERRLPEQLNMSRKRRISSGSGRSIEELNRLLKSFEQMREMVQGLKNQGLMGKAAAWKMGRDKKKAAKQQMKAMKSSKKRAKANVRRAARDMASFRKEFNID
;
A
#
# COMPACT_ATOMS: atom_id res chain seq x y z
N ASP A 1 3.88 -5.94 -20.57
CA ASP A 1 4.07 -4.51 -20.24
C ASP A 1 4.83 -4.38 -18.93
N GLU A 2 6.14 -4.22 -19.08
CA GLU A 2 7.09 -3.89 -18.02
C GLU A 2 7.26 -2.37 -18.01
N PHE A 3 7.31 -1.78 -16.82
CA PHE A 3 7.50 -0.34 -16.67
C PHE A 3 8.95 0.01 -17.00
N THR A 4 9.18 0.86 -18.01
CA THR A 4 10.52 1.21 -18.51
C THR A 4 10.92 2.65 -18.14
N LEU A 5 12.20 2.99 -18.33
CA LEU A 5 12.66 4.38 -18.13
C LEU A 5 12.03 5.37 -19.12
N GLU A 6 11.52 4.90 -20.27
CA GLU A 6 10.78 5.76 -21.20
C GLU A 6 9.42 6.15 -20.64
N ASP A 7 8.71 5.20 -20.02
CA ASP A 7 7.44 5.46 -19.35
C ASP A 7 7.63 6.41 -18.17
N PHE A 8 8.71 6.20 -17.41
CA PHE A 8 9.09 7.09 -16.30
C PHE A 8 9.37 8.52 -16.78
N LEU A 9 10.11 8.68 -17.89
CA LEU A 9 10.37 9.99 -18.49
C LEU A 9 9.07 10.67 -18.94
N GLN A 10 8.15 9.93 -19.55
CA GLN A 10 6.85 10.48 -19.96
C GLN A 10 6.03 10.97 -18.76
N GLN A 11 6.03 10.22 -17.66
CA GLN A 11 5.36 10.63 -16.42
C GLN A 11 5.98 11.90 -15.84
N ILE A 12 7.31 12.00 -15.79
CA ILE A 12 8.00 13.24 -15.34
C ILE A 12 7.64 14.43 -16.23
N LYS A 13 7.63 14.25 -17.55
CA LYS A 13 7.26 15.30 -18.50
C LYS A 13 5.80 15.74 -18.32
N ALA A 14 4.90 14.82 -18.03
CA ALA A 14 3.51 15.13 -17.72
C ALA A 14 3.41 15.98 -16.45
N ILE A 15 4.16 15.63 -15.40
CA ILE A 15 4.23 16.42 -14.16
C ILE A 15 4.80 17.83 -14.44
N ARG A 16 5.87 17.95 -15.24
CA ARG A 16 6.45 19.25 -15.62
C ARG A 16 5.45 20.14 -16.36
N LYS A 17 4.60 19.56 -17.23
CA LYS A 17 3.58 20.31 -17.99
C LYS A 17 2.45 20.87 -17.12
N MET A 18 2.21 20.28 -15.95
CA MET A 18 1.18 20.76 -15.01
C MET A 18 1.64 21.98 -14.20
N GLY A 19 2.90 22.42 -14.38
CA GLY A 19 3.48 23.56 -13.66
C GLY A 19 4.09 23.16 -12.31
N PRO A 20 4.58 24.12 -11.52
CA PRO A 20 5.15 23.83 -10.21
C PRO A 20 4.06 23.21 -9.34
N MET A 21 4.30 22.00 -8.84
CA MET A 21 3.36 21.28 -7.96
C MET A 21 2.94 22.12 -6.75
N GLN A 22 3.74 23.14 -6.41
CA GLN A 22 3.41 24.17 -5.42
C GLN A 22 2.02 24.79 -5.64
N ASP A 23 1.62 25.10 -6.88
CA ASP A 23 0.34 25.78 -7.11
C ASP A 23 -0.84 24.80 -7.05
N LEU A 24 -0.66 23.56 -7.49
CA LEU A 24 -1.67 22.51 -7.29
C LEU A 24 -1.81 22.12 -5.82
N LEU A 25 -0.71 22.14 -5.06
CA LEU A 25 -0.70 21.78 -3.64
C LEU A 25 -1.25 22.89 -2.74
N LYS A 26 -1.09 24.16 -3.13
CA LYS A 26 -1.80 25.30 -2.50
C LYS A 26 -3.33 25.17 -2.61
N MET A 27 -3.82 24.46 -3.62
CA MET A 27 -5.26 24.22 -3.81
C MET A 27 -5.78 22.96 -3.09
N ILE A 28 -4.91 22.11 -2.55
CA ILE A 28 -5.30 20.92 -1.77
C ILE A 28 -5.31 21.27 -0.28
N PRO A 29 -6.49 21.38 0.37
CA PRO A 29 -6.55 21.64 1.80
C PRO A 29 -5.90 20.48 2.57
N GLY A 30 -4.91 20.78 3.42
CA GLY A 30 -4.18 19.81 4.24
C GLY A 30 -2.85 19.30 3.66
N ALA A 31 -2.41 19.79 2.49
CA ALA A 31 -1.14 19.38 1.87
C ALA A 31 0.06 20.32 2.16
N ALA A 32 -0.13 21.35 2.99
CA ALA A 32 0.87 22.40 3.26
C ALA A 32 2.15 21.88 3.96
N ASP A 33 2.06 20.78 4.70
CA ASP A 33 3.19 20.21 5.47
C ASP A 33 3.99 19.15 4.70
N LEU A 34 3.65 18.87 3.45
CA LEU A 34 4.50 18.00 2.63
C LEU A 34 5.80 18.77 2.28
N PRO A 35 6.99 18.19 2.46
CA PRO A 35 8.24 18.83 2.08
C PRO A 35 8.37 18.84 0.56
N LEU A 36 7.82 19.88 -0.07
CA LEU A 36 7.77 20.05 -1.53
C LEU A 36 9.01 20.73 -2.10
N ASP A 37 9.86 21.27 -1.23
CA ASP A 37 11.13 21.93 -1.59
C ASP A 37 12.15 20.99 -2.24
N GLN A 38 11.89 19.68 -2.28
CA GLN A 38 12.79 18.70 -2.89
C GLN A 38 12.50 18.44 -4.37
N VAL A 39 11.33 18.85 -4.90
CA VAL A 39 11.02 18.74 -6.34
C VAL A 39 11.47 20.01 -7.04
N ASN A 40 12.78 20.24 -7.04
CA ASN A 40 13.38 21.31 -7.83
C ASN A 40 13.20 21.01 -9.33
N GLU A 41 12.61 21.93 -10.09
CA GLU A 41 12.42 21.79 -11.54
C GLU A 41 13.73 21.46 -12.27
N ARG A 42 14.84 22.07 -11.83
CA ARG A 42 16.20 21.78 -12.34
C ARG A 42 16.61 20.31 -12.17
N GLY A 43 16.12 19.65 -11.12
CA GLY A 43 16.34 18.22 -10.90
C GLY A 43 15.66 17.36 -11.96
N LEU A 44 14.48 17.77 -12.45
CA LEU A 44 13.78 17.07 -13.52
C LEU A 44 14.52 17.16 -14.85
N ASP A 45 15.11 18.32 -15.15
CA ASP A 45 15.93 18.50 -16.36
C ASP A 45 17.19 17.61 -16.32
N HIS A 46 17.80 17.43 -15.14
CA HIS A 46 18.94 16.53 -14.97
C HIS A 46 18.55 15.07 -15.17
N VAL A 47 17.38 14.66 -14.66
CA VAL A 47 16.82 13.33 -14.90
C VAL A 47 16.55 13.10 -16.37
N GLU A 48 15.93 14.08 -17.06
CA GLU A 48 15.69 14.03 -18.50
C GLU A 48 17.00 13.88 -19.29
N ALA A 49 18.01 14.71 -19.00
CA ALA A 49 19.31 14.64 -19.67
C ALA A 49 20.02 13.28 -19.50
N MET A 50 19.96 12.70 -18.30
CA MET A 50 20.52 11.37 -18.04
C MET A 50 19.80 10.27 -18.84
N ILE A 51 18.46 10.27 -18.87
CA ILE A 51 17.68 9.26 -19.60
C ILE A 51 17.88 9.41 -21.12
N LEU A 52 17.93 10.65 -21.62
CA LEU A 52 18.18 10.92 -23.03
C LEU A 52 19.59 10.49 -23.49
N SER A 53 20.57 10.49 -22.59
CA SER A 53 21.94 10.00 -22.83
C SER A 53 22.07 8.46 -22.86
N MET A 54 20.99 7.74 -22.55
CA MET A 54 20.92 6.28 -22.67
C MET A 54 20.48 5.84 -24.07
N THR A 55 20.92 4.66 -24.47
CA THR A 55 20.41 3.98 -25.66
C THR A 55 19.04 3.33 -25.38
N PRO A 56 18.21 3.07 -26.41
CA PRO A 56 16.89 2.44 -26.23
C PRO A 56 16.93 1.07 -25.55
N LYS A 57 18.04 0.33 -25.68
CA LYS A 57 18.23 -0.96 -24.99
C LYS A 57 18.43 -0.76 -23.50
N GLU A 58 19.24 0.23 -23.12
CA GLU A 58 19.54 0.57 -21.72
C GLU A 58 18.32 1.15 -20.99
N ARG A 59 17.41 1.83 -21.69
CA ARG A 59 16.16 2.35 -21.09
C ARG A 59 15.15 1.26 -20.76
N ARG A 60 15.17 0.14 -21.50
CA ARG A 60 14.31 -1.02 -21.24
C ARG A 60 14.86 -1.91 -20.14
N LEU A 61 16.19 -2.07 -20.11
CA LEU A 61 16.89 -2.96 -19.18
C LEU A 61 17.96 -2.18 -18.37
N PRO A 62 17.54 -1.28 -17.46
CA PRO A 62 18.46 -0.46 -16.67
C PRO A 62 19.37 -1.27 -15.73
N GLU A 63 18.94 -2.46 -15.30
CA GLU A 63 19.75 -3.37 -14.48
C GLU A 63 21.02 -3.88 -15.19
N GLN A 64 21.06 -3.85 -16.52
CA GLN A 64 22.23 -4.29 -17.30
C GLN A 64 23.30 -3.18 -17.49
N LEU A 65 23.15 -2.04 -16.82
CA LEU A 65 24.11 -0.94 -16.90
C LEU A 65 25.39 -1.23 -16.12
N ASN A 66 26.43 -1.64 -16.85
CA ASN A 66 27.79 -1.74 -16.33
C ASN A 66 28.46 -0.36 -16.10
N MET A 67 29.62 -0.36 -15.44
CA MET A 67 30.34 0.88 -15.08
C MET A 67 30.78 1.71 -16.30
N SER A 68 31.16 1.06 -17.41
CA SER A 68 31.55 1.74 -18.65
C SER A 68 30.37 2.53 -19.24
N ARG A 69 29.18 1.91 -19.30
CA ARG A 69 27.95 2.56 -19.75
C ARG A 69 27.55 3.72 -18.84
N LYS A 70 27.65 3.53 -17.52
CA LYS A 70 27.37 4.58 -16.53
C LYS A 70 28.29 5.79 -16.72
N ARG A 71 29.59 5.59 -16.97
CA ARG A 71 30.54 6.67 -17.28
C ARG A 71 30.16 7.42 -18.56
N ARG A 72 29.77 6.72 -19.62
CA ARG A 72 29.31 7.32 -20.87
C ARG A 72 28.06 8.20 -20.66
N ILE A 73 27.06 7.68 -19.93
CA ILE A 73 25.81 8.40 -19.64
C ILE A 73 26.08 9.64 -18.78
N SER A 74 26.88 9.48 -17.72
CA SER A 74 27.32 10.57 -16.84
C SER A 74 28.02 11.68 -17.64
N SER A 75 28.95 11.31 -18.52
CA SER A 75 29.67 12.27 -19.37
C SER A 75 28.75 12.94 -20.40
N GLY A 76 27.83 12.18 -21.03
CA GLY A 76 26.89 12.70 -22.02
C GLY A 76 25.80 13.62 -21.45
N SER A 77 25.46 13.45 -20.17
CA SER A 77 24.50 14.30 -19.45
C SER A 77 25.17 15.40 -18.62
N GLY A 78 26.50 15.41 -18.52
CA GLY A 78 27.26 16.32 -17.67
C GLY A 78 26.92 16.18 -16.19
N ARG A 79 26.59 14.96 -15.74
CA ARG A 79 26.20 14.63 -14.36
C ARG A 79 27.17 13.63 -13.75
N SER A 80 27.17 13.51 -12.44
CA SER A 80 28.00 12.52 -11.74
C SER A 80 27.41 11.10 -11.83
N ILE A 81 28.26 10.09 -11.63
CA ILE A 81 27.83 8.68 -11.57
C ILE A 81 26.95 8.44 -10.34
N GLU A 82 27.15 9.21 -9.27
CA GLU A 82 26.35 9.13 -8.05
C GLU A 82 24.91 9.59 -8.30
N GLU A 83 24.71 10.70 -9.01
CA GLU A 83 23.38 11.17 -9.41
C GLU A 83 22.67 10.14 -10.29
N LEU A 84 23.40 9.53 -11.23
CA LEU A 84 22.85 8.45 -12.06
C LEU A 84 22.41 7.26 -11.20
N ASN A 85 23.20 6.86 -10.19
CA ASN A 85 22.82 5.77 -9.30
C ASN A 85 21.60 6.12 -8.43
N ARG A 86 21.44 7.39 -8.02
CA ARG A 86 20.24 7.84 -7.32
C ARG A 86 19.00 7.74 -8.21
N LEU A 87 19.11 8.17 -9.48
CA LEU A 87 18.04 8.05 -10.46
C LEU A 87 17.60 6.59 -10.65
N LEU A 88 18.56 5.67 -10.82
CA LEU A 88 18.26 4.25 -11.00
C LEU A 88 17.51 3.66 -9.80
N LYS A 89 17.89 4.06 -8.57
CA LYS A 89 17.17 3.64 -7.35
C LYS A 89 15.75 4.20 -7.30
N SER A 90 15.56 5.48 -7.62
CA SER A 90 14.22 6.08 -7.64
C SER A 90 13.31 5.43 -8.70
N PHE A 91 13.88 5.08 -9.86
CA PHE A 91 13.16 4.33 -10.88
C PHE A 91 12.77 2.93 -10.38
N GLU A 92 13.68 2.21 -9.72
CA GLU A 92 13.40 0.87 -9.18
C GLU A 92 12.29 0.88 -8.14
N GLN A 93 12.30 1.85 -7.21
CA GLN A 93 11.23 2.04 -6.23
C GLN A 93 9.87 2.28 -6.91
N MET A 94 9.86 3.08 -7.98
CA MET A 94 8.64 3.33 -8.73
C MET A 94 8.16 2.11 -9.51
N ARG A 95 9.10 1.36 -10.12
CA ARG A 95 8.82 0.10 -10.80
C ARG A 95 8.18 -0.91 -9.85
N GLU A 96 8.73 -1.07 -8.65
CA GLU A 96 8.16 -1.94 -7.61
C GLU A 96 6.76 -1.49 -7.20
N MET A 97 6.54 -0.19 -7.06
CA MET A 97 5.22 0.35 -6.74
C MET A 97 4.19 0.08 -7.84
N VAL A 98 4.53 0.36 -9.11
CA VAL A 98 3.66 0.12 -10.27
C VAL A 98 3.37 -1.38 -10.42
N GLN A 99 4.38 -2.22 -10.25
CA GLN A 99 4.23 -3.67 -10.28
C GLN A 99 3.40 -4.18 -9.10
N GLY A 100 3.60 -3.62 -7.90
CA GLY A 100 2.81 -3.89 -6.70
C GLY A 100 1.35 -3.53 -6.88
N LEU A 101 1.05 -2.37 -7.47
CA LEU A 101 -0.31 -1.95 -7.82
C LEU A 101 -0.95 -2.87 -8.86
N LYS A 102 -0.20 -3.26 -9.90
CA LYS A 102 -0.65 -4.22 -10.92
C LYS A 102 -0.99 -5.58 -10.30
N ASN A 103 -0.18 -6.05 -9.35
CA ASN A 103 -0.34 -7.34 -8.69
C ASN A 103 -1.40 -7.31 -7.56
N GLN A 104 -1.57 -6.17 -6.87
CA GLN A 104 -2.53 -6.01 -5.77
C GLN A 104 -3.92 -5.53 -6.22
N GLY A 105 -4.05 -5.04 -7.46
CA GLY A 105 -5.27 -4.42 -8.00
C GLY A 105 -6.52 -5.30 -7.98
N LEU A 106 -6.38 -6.63 -8.12
CA LEU A 106 -7.51 -7.57 -8.03
C LEU A 106 -7.34 -8.63 -6.92
N MET A 107 -6.17 -9.23 -6.78
CA MET A 107 -6.00 -10.40 -5.91
C MET A 107 -5.79 -10.02 -4.44
N GLY A 108 -5.05 -8.94 -4.16
CA GLY A 108 -4.81 -8.44 -2.80
C GLY A 108 -6.08 -7.89 -2.14
N LYS A 109 -6.87 -7.11 -2.89
CA LYS A 109 -8.19 -6.62 -2.43
C LYS A 109 -9.17 -7.78 -2.24
N ALA A 110 -9.23 -8.76 -3.14
CA ALA A 110 -10.11 -9.92 -3.00
C ALA A 110 -9.76 -10.79 -1.79
N ALA A 111 -8.46 -11.03 -1.53
CA ALA A 111 -7.98 -11.77 -0.37
C ALA A 111 -8.31 -11.04 0.95
N ALA A 112 -8.04 -9.73 1.03
CA ALA A 112 -8.39 -8.90 2.18
C ALA A 112 -9.91 -8.88 2.44
N TRP A 113 -10.73 -8.81 1.38
CA TRP A 113 -12.19 -8.80 1.47
C TRP A 113 -12.78 -10.17 1.87
N LYS A 114 -12.14 -11.26 1.46
CA LYS A 114 -12.49 -12.63 1.88
C LYS A 114 -12.14 -12.84 3.36
N MET A 115 -10.93 -12.48 3.77
CA MET A 115 -10.48 -12.60 5.16
C MET A 115 -11.33 -11.76 6.14
N GLY A 116 -11.75 -10.55 5.72
CA GLY A 116 -12.65 -9.71 6.51
C GLY A 116 -14.06 -10.30 6.69
N ARG A 117 -14.59 -10.97 5.65
CA ARG A 117 -15.88 -11.68 5.72
C ARG A 117 -15.82 -12.92 6.63
N ASP A 118 -14.73 -13.68 6.55
CA ASP A 118 -14.57 -14.91 7.33
C ASP A 118 -14.40 -14.61 8.82
N LYS A 119 -13.65 -13.56 9.19
CA LYS A 119 -13.56 -13.08 10.59
C LYS A 119 -14.93 -12.64 11.14
N LYS A 120 -15.74 -11.92 10.36
CA LYS A 120 -17.10 -11.51 10.77
C LYS A 120 -18.04 -12.70 10.96
N LYS A 121 -17.94 -13.73 10.10
CA LYS A 121 -18.72 -14.98 10.23
C LYS A 121 -18.33 -15.74 11.49
N ALA A 122 -17.03 -15.91 11.75
CA ALA A 122 -16.52 -16.57 12.95
C ALA A 122 -17.00 -15.87 14.24
N ALA A 123 -16.89 -14.53 14.30
CA ALA A 123 -17.37 -13.75 15.44
C ALA A 123 -18.89 -13.88 15.67
N LYS A 124 -19.69 -13.89 14.59
CA LYS A 124 -21.15 -14.08 14.67
C LYS A 124 -21.52 -15.47 15.19
N GLN A 125 -20.74 -16.49 14.82
CA GLN A 125 -20.96 -17.88 15.24
C GLN A 125 -20.57 -18.07 16.73
N GLN A 126 -19.45 -17.48 17.16
CA GLN A 126 -19.05 -17.45 18.57
C GLN A 126 -20.08 -16.72 19.44
N MET A 127 -20.59 -15.56 19.00
CA MET A 127 -21.61 -14.82 19.75
C MET A 127 -22.93 -15.59 19.86
N LYS A 128 -23.33 -16.33 18.82
CA LYS A 128 -24.53 -17.20 18.87
C LYS A 128 -24.36 -18.35 19.88
N ALA A 129 -23.19 -19.00 19.90
CA ALA A 129 -22.87 -20.06 20.85
C ALA A 129 -22.85 -19.55 22.32
N MET A 130 -22.33 -18.34 22.54
CA MET A 130 -22.30 -17.73 23.87
C MET A 130 -23.70 -17.32 24.37
N LYS A 131 -24.59 -16.88 23.46
CA LYS A 131 -25.99 -16.55 23.81
C LYS A 131 -26.80 -17.80 24.15
N SER A 132 -26.59 -18.91 23.43
CA SER A 132 -27.30 -20.17 23.71
C SER A 132 -26.85 -20.81 25.02
N SER A 133 -25.55 -20.75 25.36
CA SER A 133 -25.03 -21.26 26.63
C SER A 133 -25.56 -20.46 27.84
N LYS A 134 -25.58 -19.12 27.76
CA LYS A 134 -26.20 -18.27 28.81
C LYS A 134 -27.69 -18.56 29.00
N LYS A 135 -28.44 -18.79 27.90
CA LYS A 135 -29.87 -19.14 27.97
C LYS A 135 -30.10 -20.49 28.66
N ARG A 136 -29.27 -21.50 28.36
CA ARG A 136 -29.33 -22.82 29.00
C ARG A 136 -28.96 -22.76 30.49
N ALA A 137 -27.92 -22.01 30.86
CA ALA A 137 -27.54 -21.82 32.26
C ALA A 137 -28.68 -21.19 33.08
N LYS A 138 -29.32 -20.13 32.54
CA LYS A 138 -30.47 -19.48 33.20
C LYS A 138 -31.67 -20.42 33.33
N ALA A 139 -31.92 -21.29 32.36
CA ALA A 139 -32.99 -22.28 32.44
C ALA A 139 -32.74 -23.34 33.52
N ASN A 140 -31.50 -23.82 33.63
CA ASN A 140 -31.11 -24.80 34.66
C ASN A 140 -31.23 -24.24 36.07
N VAL A 141 -30.78 -22.99 36.30
CA VAL A 141 -30.95 -22.32 37.60
C VAL A 141 -32.43 -22.17 37.97
N ARG A 142 -33.30 -21.79 37.02
CA ARG A 142 -34.75 -21.71 37.26
C ARG A 142 -35.42 -23.05 37.48
N ARG A 143 -34.83 -24.14 36.99
CA ARG A 143 -35.32 -25.51 37.22
C ARG A 143 -34.90 -25.98 38.61
N ALA A 144 -33.62 -25.85 38.96
CA ALA A 144 -33.11 -26.16 40.29
C ALA A 144 -33.85 -25.38 41.41
N ALA A 145 -34.13 -24.09 41.19
CA ALA A 145 -34.91 -23.28 42.14
C ALA A 145 -36.36 -23.77 42.30
N ARG A 146 -36.98 -24.32 41.24
CA ARG A 146 -38.31 -24.92 41.31
C ARG A 146 -38.27 -26.25 42.03
N ASP A 147 -37.32 -27.12 41.67
CA ASP A 147 -37.16 -28.45 42.26
C ASP A 147 -36.89 -28.35 43.77
N MET A 148 -36.06 -27.38 44.21
CA MET A 148 -35.84 -27.06 45.63
C MET A 148 -37.08 -26.53 46.34
N ALA A 149 -37.89 -25.70 45.67
CA ALA A 149 -39.13 -25.18 46.25
C ALA A 149 -40.19 -26.27 46.43
N SER A 150 -40.26 -27.25 45.53
CA SER A 150 -41.11 -28.44 45.68
C SER A 150 -40.61 -29.36 46.81
N PHE A 151 -39.30 -29.58 46.91
CA PHE A 151 -38.70 -30.36 48.01
C PHE A 151 -39.00 -29.73 49.38
N ARG A 152 -38.86 -28.40 49.51
CA ARG A 152 -39.20 -27.71 50.78
C ARG A 152 -40.68 -27.86 51.16
N LYS A 153 -41.58 -27.92 50.17
CA LYS A 153 -43.02 -28.16 50.41
C LYS A 153 -43.34 -29.61 50.77
N GLU A 154 -42.62 -30.58 50.21
CA GLU A 154 -42.83 -32.01 50.48
C GLU A 154 -42.33 -32.43 51.88
N PHE A 155 -41.34 -31.73 52.44
CA PHE A 155 -40.76 -32.08 53.74
C PHE A 155 -41.30 -31.29 54.95
N ASN A 156 -42.28 -30.39 54.76
CA ASN A 156 -42.91 -29.58 55.82
C ASN A 156 -41.93 -29.02 56.87
N ILE A 157 -40.83 -28.43 56.39
CA ILE A 157 -39.84 -27.72 57.22
C ILE A 157 -40.17 -26.23 57.14
N ASP A 158 -40.74 -25.68 58.22
CA ASP A 158 -40.83 -24.22 58.43
C ASP A 158 -39.42 -23.62 58.55
#